data_AF-U2T2Z8-F1
#
_entry.id   AF-U2T2Z8-F1
#
_cell.length_a   1.000
_cell.length_b   1.000
_cell.length_c   1.000
_cell.angle_alpha   90.00
_cell.angle_beta   90.00
_cell.angle_gamma   90.00
#
_symmetry.space_group_name_H-M   'P 1'
#
loop_
_entity.id
_entity.type
_entity.pdbx_description
1 polymer ?
#
loop_
_entity_poly.entity_id
_entity_poly.type
_entity_poly.pdbx_seq_one_letter_code
_entity_poly.pdbx_strand_id
1 'polypeptide(L)'
;MDSRNLIYFSEAQSAYKKFLKSSRGILGLNFKKQENLKSFAEVQKEENAYNSVNLGIKEIPLGKIVGSVEKYSYFDKNFVPKNNIVKQRWISIYTAYMAETMLPPVILYKIKDDYYVYDGNHRVSVAKFLNFASIEAEVEEFLPTKDTKDKVIYREHMFFEKETGIEGIILSEPIKYKYLREEIESYTNLLSKRRNKEFTLKEGAAKWYKEVFLPIKVLLEENNTAESQKNNINDVFMFLLDHKYYLSKNEGKNKGYLYSTIDFINLVKTNGNRNLHDICKIETQEAIDKYIKLAVLDEELIDPEFQQKKEKKELLKKEISEYISEALEKLPVRYSEYLSGTDNQEDIFTEYILEYMKILNKGKKLEILNTGSGQQELEDKTESTDFHAEKKISVLNYILEIFLPITEILMWINEENVFSPREYGNLQNEFFHLLRLKKILLSEGKSAKYENIMAENIKIAVDTKNMDMLYGVKKLLVKEKEKEFLKNLEDAEKFKKLLEKYGEIKRYETYTDFFIMLDNYGEKKFITSIEKDLEEFYSFDEIINEYKTQEVMHMERNTILKNSYEKNSQERYEYGFIDFFIMKNLGEI
;
A
#
# COMPACT_ATOMS: atom_id res chain seq x y z
N MET A 1 -55.03 -26.79 -30.19
CA MET A 1 -53.73 -26.95 -29.49
C MET A 1 -52.65 -27.19 -30.53
N ASP A 2 -51.64 -26.33 -30.59
CA ASP A 2 -50.50 -26.41 -31.53
C ASP A 2 -49.70 -27.71 -31.33
N SER A 3 -49.26 -28.36 -32.41
CA SER A 3 -48.52 -29.65 -32.41
C SER A 3 -47.25 -29.62 -31.54
N ARG A 4 -46.61 -28.45 -31.45
CA ARG A 4 -45.42 -28.21 -30.61
C ARG A 4 -45.72 -28.28 -29.11
N ASN A 5 -46.90 -27.84 -28.68
CA ASN A 5 -47.31 -27.92 -27.26
C ASN A 5 -47.55 -29.36 -26.80
N LEU A 6 -47.97 -30.26 -27.71
CA LEU A 6 -48.11 -31.68 -27.41
C LEU A 6 -46.74 -32.36 -27.21
N ILE A 7 -45.73 -31.94 -27.96
CA ILE A 7 -44.35 -32.44 -27.82
C ILE A 7 -43.77 -32.03 -26.46
N TYR A 8 -43.84 -30.74 -26.12
CA TYR A 8 -43.34 -30.25 -24.84
C TYR A 8 -44.08 -30.83 -23.63
N PHE A 9 -45.39 -31.09 -23.76
CA PHE A 9 -46.15 -31.75 -22.69
C PHE A 9 -45.68 -33.19 -22.45
N SER A 10 -45.41 -33.96 -23.52
CA SER A 10 -44.85 -35.31 -23.42
C SER A 10 -43.45 -35.30 -22.80
N GLU A 11 -42.61 -34.36 -23.24
CA GLU A 11 -41.28 -34.13 -22.69
C GLU A 11 -41.32 -33.81 -21.20
N ALA A 12 -42.20 -32.88 -20.81
CA ALA A 12 -42.42 -32.49 -19.42
C ALA A 12 -42.82 -33.69 -18.54
N GLN A 13 -43.65 -34.61 -19.03
CA GLN A 13 -43.98 -35.83 -18.30
C GLN A 13 -42.77 -36.75 -18.11
N SER A 14 -41.90 -36.87 -19.12
CA SER A 14 -40.66 -37.64 -19.04
C SER A 14 -39.67 -37.00 -18.07
N ALA A 15 -39.50 -35.68 -18.16
CA ALA A 15 -38.67 -34.87 -17.28
C ALA A 15 -39.10 -35.02 -15.81
N TYR A 16 -40.40 -34.92 -15.54
CA TYR A 16 -40.94 -35.13 -14.19
C TYR A 16 -40.63 -36.52 -13.65
N LYS A 17 -40.76 -37.58 -14.48
CA LYS A 17 -40.39 -38.95 -14.09
C LYS A 17 -38.89 -39.06 -13.79
N LYS A 18 -38.02 -38.39 -14.56
CA LYS A 18 -36.58 -38.32 -14.28
C LYS A 18 -36.30 -37.61 -12.96
N PHE A 19 -36.98 -36.49 -12.70
CA PHE A 19 -36.81 -35.70 -11.48
C PHE A 19 -37.17 -36.50 -10.21
N LEU A 20 -38.24 -37.29 -10.26
CA LEU A 20 -38.62 -38.19 -9.18
C LEU A 20 -37.65 -39.37 -8.98
N LYS A 21 -36.96 -39.81 -10.04
CA LYS A 21 -35.95 -40.87 -9.94
C LYS A 21 -34.66 -40.32 -9.34
N SER A 22 -34.22 -39.14 -9.76
CA SER A 22 -33.00 -38.50 -9.25
C SER A 22 -33.11 -38.12 -7.77
N SER A 23 -34.31 -37.85 -7.26
CA SER A 23 -34.53 -37.54 -5.84
C SER A 23 -34.48 -38.76 -4.92
N ARG A 24 -34.55 -39.99 -5.45
CA ARG A 24 -34.58 -41.25 -4.67
C ARG A 24 -33.20 -41.87 -4.40
N GLY A 25 -32.11 -41.25 -4.88
CA GLY A 25 -30.75 -41.74 -4.70
C GLY A 25 -30.41 -43.00 -5.52
N ILE A 26 -29.11 -43.27 -5.69
CA ILE A 26 -28.62 -44.50 -6.32
C ILE A 26 -28.89 -45.66 -5.35
N LEU A 27 -29.62 -46.69 -5.79
CA LEU A 27 -30.04 -47.93 -5.07
C LEU A 27 -31.39 -47.97 -4.34
N GLY A 28 -32.25 -46.94 -4.39
CA GLY A 28 -33.66 -47.09 -4.00
C GLY A 28 -33.94 -47.51 -2.54
N LEU A 29 -32.95 -47.40 -1.64
CA LEU A 29 -33.06 -47.67 -0.21
C LEU A 29 -33.12 -46.33 0.55
N ASN A 30 -34.28 -46.01 1.10
CA ASN A 30 -34.53 -44.80 1.88
C ASN A 30 -33.98 -44.96 3.31
N PHE A 31 -32.79 -44.42 3.59
CA PHE A 31 -32.27 -44.29 4.97
C PHE A 31 -32.10 -42.84 5.45
N LYS A 32 -32.61 -41.83 4.73
CA LYS A 32 -32.71 -40.47 5.25
C LYS A 32 -34.16 -40.01 5.23
N LYS A 33 -34.66 -39.61 6.40
CA LYS A 33 -35.95 -38.94 6.62
C LYS A 33 -36.11 -37.86 5.53
N GLN A 34 -37.19 -37.87 4.76
CA GLN A 34 -37.43 -36.85 3.74
C GLN A 34 -37.58 -35.49 4.41
N GLU A 35 -36.49 -34.74 4.50
CA GLU A 35 -36.48 -33.38 5.00
C GLU A 35 -37.34 -32.50 4.07
N ASN A 36 -38.22 -31.71 4.68
CA ASN A 36 -39.01 -30.70 3.98
C ASN A 36 -38.12 -29.50 3.63
N LEU A 37 -38.64 -28.59 2.79
CA LEU A 37 -38.05 -27.26 2.63
C LEU A 37 -37.97 -26.55 3.99
N LYS A 38 -36.97 -25.67 4.16
CA LYS A 38 -36.92 -24.79 5.34
C LYS A 38 -38.19 -23.91 5.37
N SER A 39 -38.82 -23.80 6.54
CA SER A 39 -39.99 -22.95 6.76
C SER A 39 -39.54 -21.52 7.04
N PHE A 40 -39.98 -20.57 6.22
CA PHE A 40 -39.73 -19.15 6.49
C PHE A 40 -40.32 -18.73 7.84
N ALA A 41 -41.53 -19.19 8.19
CA ALA A 41 -42.20 -18.77 9.42
C ALA A 41 -41.45 -19.19 10.68
N GLU A 42 -40.79 -20.35 10.65
CA GLU A 42 -39.94 -20.83 11.76
C GLU A 42 -38.71 -19.93 11.93
N VAL A 43 -38.01 -19.65 10.82
CA VAL A 43 -36.82 -18.80 10.81
C VAL A 43 -37.18 -17.35 11.14
N GLN A 44 -38.29 -16.83 10.62
CA GLN A 44 -38.79 -15.49 10.91
C GLN A 44 -39.04 -15.31 12.41
N LYS A 45 -39.65 -16.31 13.06
CA LYS A 45 -39.90 -16.31 14.50
C LYS A 45 -38.62 -16.41 15.30
N GLU A 46 -37.71 -17.32 14.93
CA GLU A 46 -36.39 -17.47 15.57
C GLU A 46 -35.55 -16.19 15.46
N GLU A 47 -35.59 -15.57 14.28
CA GLU A 47 -34.83 -14.36 13.98
C GLU A 47 -35.49 -13.09 14.51
N ASN A 48 -36.77 -13.16 14.92
CA ASN A 48 -37.60 -12.01 15.27
C ASN A 48 -37.66 -11.00 14.09
N ALA A 49 -37.81 -11.50 12.87
CA ALA A 49 -37.66 -10.71 11.64
C ALA A 49 -39.02 -10.27 11.07
N TYR A 50 -39.68 -9.31 11.71
CA TYR A 50 -41.04 -8.89 11.33
C TYR A 50 -41.08 -7.60 10.51
N ASN A 51 -40.00 -6.84 10.47
CA ASN A 51 -39.87 -5.65 9.62
C ASN A 51 -39.27 -6.07 8.28
N SER A 52 -39.83 -5.59 7.18
CA SER A 52 -39.35 -5.89 5.83
C SER A 52 -38.93 -4.65 5.04
N VAL A 53 -38.04 -4.83 4.08
CA VAL A 53 -37.63 -3.84 3.08
C VAL A 53 -37.67 -4.46 1.68
N ASN A 54 -38.24 -3.76 0.71
CA ASN A 54 -38.25 -4.21 -0.68
C ASN A 54 -36.89 -3.91 -1.34
N LEU A 55 -36.24 -4.93 -1.92
CA LEU A 55 -34.95 -4.82 -2.60
C LEU A 55 -35.07 -4.73 -4.13
N GLY A 56 -36.29 -4.73 -4.67
CA GLY A 56 -36.57 -4.72 -6.11
C GLY A 56 -36.30 -6.06 -6.79
N ILE A 57 -36.17 -6.01 -8.12
CA ILE A 57 -35.88 -7.17 -8.98
C ILE A 57 -34.37 -7.46 -8.96
N LYS A 58 -34.00 -8.71 -8.65
CA LYS A 58 -32.61 -9.19 -8.59
C LYS A 58 -32.47 -10.57 -9.23
N GLU A 59 -31.29 -10.83 -9.78
CA GLU A 59 -30.86 -12.14 -10.26
C GLU A 59 -30.33 -12.96 -9.07
N ILE A 60 -31.06 -14.00 -8.65
CA ILE A 60 -30.73 -14.75 -7.41
C ILE A 60 -30.15 -16.13 -7.73
N PRO A 61 -28.94 -16.48 -7.23
CA PRO A 61 -28.40 -17.82 -7.38
C PRO A 61 -29.35 -18.88 -6.80
N LEU A 62 -29.69 -19.91 -7.58
CA LEU A 62 -30.63 -20.94 -7.14
C LEU A 62 -30.15 -21.69 -5.90
N GLY A 63 -28.84 -21.74 -5.65
CA GLY A 63 -28.24 -22.32 -4.44
C GLY A 63 -28.60 -21.60 -3.14
N LYS A 64 -28.93 -20.29 -3.19
CA LYS A 64 -29.34 -19.50 -2.01
C LYS A 64 -30.84 -19.64 -1.69
N ILE A 65 -31.62 -20.27 -2.57
CA ILE A 65 -33.06 -20.52 -2.35
C ILE A 65 -33.22 -21.85 -1.60
N VAL A 66 -33.49 -21.76 -0.30
CA VAL A 66 -33.43 -22.88 0.65
C VAL A 66 -34.79 -23.33 1.18
N GLY A 67 -35.83 -22.53 0.98
CA GLY A 67 -37.11 -22.74 1.65
C GLY A 67 -38.32 -22.13 0.95
N SER A 68 -39.47 -22.21 1.61
CA SER A 68 -40.71 -21.57 1.17
C SER A 68 -41.47 -20.95 2.34
N VAL A 69 -42.25 -19.91 2.04
CA VAL A 69 -43.12 -19.25 3.02
C VAL A 69 -44.32 -20.12 3.38
N GLU A 70 -45.02 -20.66 2.38
CA GLU A 70 -46.25 -21.42 2.60
C GLU A 70 -46.15 -22.88 2.15
N LYS A 71 -45.46 -23.13 1.02
CA LYS A 71 -45.56 -24.40 0.29
C LYS A 71 -44.47 -25.41 0.66
N TYR A 72 -43.87 -25.26 1.84
CA TYR A 72 -42.71 -26.07 2.26
C TYR A 72 -43.03 -27.57 2.43
N SER A 73 -44.29 -27.95 2.65
CA SER A 73 -44.74 -29.34 2.75
C SER A 73 -45.04 -30.01 1.40
N TYR A 74 -45.22 -29.24 0.33
CA TYR A 74 -45.56 -29.74 -1.01
C TYR A 74 -44.35 -30.22 -1.81
N PHE A 75 -43.14 -29.88 -1.35
CA PHE A 75 -41.89 -30.22 -1.99
C PHE A 75 -40.91 -30.87 -0.99
N ASP A 76 -39.96 -31.65 -1.47
CA ASP A 76 -38.81 -32.05 -0.66
C ASP A 76 -37.76 -30.93 -0.56
N LYS A 77 -36.70 -31.13 0.23
CA LYS A 77 -35.61 -30.16 0.38
C LYS A 77 -34.93 -29.72 -0.92
N ASN A 78 -35.09 -30.47 -2.01
CA ASN A 78 -34.54 -30.15 -3.32
C ASN A 78 -35.59 -29.54 -4.26
N PHE A 79 -36.72 -29.06 -3.72
CA PHE A 79 -37.86 -28.57 -4.48
C PHE A 79 -38.50 -29.63 -5.40
N VAL A 80 -38.43 -30.93 -5.07
CA VAL A 80 -39.10 -31.98 -5.86
C VAL A 80 -40.57 -32.10 -5.43
N PRO A 81 -41.54 -32.03 -6.34
CA PRO A 81 -42.97 -32.16 -6.01
C PRO A 81 -43.34 -33.48 -5.32
N LYS A 82 -44.07 -33.41 -4.20
CA LYS A 82 -44.48 -34.58 -3.40
C LYS A 82 -45.85 -35.18 -3.74
N ASN A 83 -46.71 -34.46 -4.48
CA ASN A 83 -48.06 -34.95 -4.79
C ASN A 83 -48.51 -34.67 -6.23
N ASN A 84 -49.60 -35.33 -6.65
CA ASN A 84 -50.12 -35.27 -8.01
C ASN A 84 -50.68 -33.90 -8.42
N ILE A 85 -51.09 -33.05 -7.46
CA ILE A 85 -51.61 -31.71 -7.76
C ILE A 85 -50.45 -30.79 -8.18
N VAL A 86 -49.35 -30.83 -7.43
CA VAL A 86 -48.11 -30.06 -7.70
C VAL A 86 -47.47 -30.54 -9.00
N LYS A 87 -47.58 -31.84 -9.34
CA LYS A 87 -47.12 -32.40 -10.62
C LYS A 87 -47.73 -31.72 -11.84
N GLN A 88 -49.05 -31.52 -11.88
CA GLN A 88 -49.71 -30.95 -13.06
C GLN A 88 -49.25 -29.52 -13.33
N ARG A 89 -49.12 -28.72 -12.27
CA ARG A 89 -48.60 -27.36 -12.37
C ARG A 89 -47.12 -27.34 -12.76
N TRP A 90 -46.32 -28.27 -12.25
CA TRP A 90 -44.91 -28.43 -12.64
C TRP A 90 -44.76 -28.72 -14.15
N ILE A 91 -45.57 -29.63 -14.70
CA ILE A 91 -45.59 -29.96 -16.13
C ILE A 91 -45.94 -28.73 -16.98
N SER A 92 -46.93 -27.94 -16.55
CA SER A 92 -47.32 -26.70 -17.23
C SER A 92 -46.19 -25.67 -17.23
N ILE A 93 -45.49 -25.49 -16.10
CA ILE A 93 -44.36 -24.56 -16.00
C ILE A 93 -43.16 -25.03 -16.83
N TYR A 94 -42.83 -26.33 -16.81
CA TYR A 94 -41.79 -26.89 -17.67
C TYR A 94 -42.09 -26.65 -19.15
N THR A 95 -43.33 -26.90 -19.56
CA THR A 95 -43.79 -26.65 -20.93
C THR A 95 -43.61 -25.18 -21.32
N ALA A 96 -43.93 -24.24 -20.41
CA ALA A 96 -43.76 -22.81 -20.63
C ALA A 96 -42.28 -22.41 -20.79
N TYR A 97 -41.37 -22.99 -19.99
CA TYR A 97 -39.92 -22.77 -20.15
C TYR A 97 -39.40 -23.31 -21.50
N MET A 98 -39.79 -24.52 -21.91
CA MET A 98 -39.38 -25.09 -23.21
C MET A 98 -39.98 -24.35 -24.40
N ALA A 99 -41.16 -23.77 -24.23
CA ALA A 99 -41.81 -22.94 -25.24
C ALA A 99 -41.32 -21.48 -25.23
N GLU A 100 -40.26 -21.15 -24.47
CA GLU A 100 -39.70 -19.80 -24.33
C GLU A 100 -40.76 -18.74 -23.98
N THR A 101 -41.79 -19.15 -23.26
CA THR A 101 -42.85 -18.24 -22.82
C THR A 101 -42.32 -17.36 -21.70
N MET A 102 -42.52 -16.05 -21.80
CA MET A 102 -42.16 -15.11 -20.75
C MET A 102 -42.93 -15.45 -19.46
N LEU A 103 -42.20 -15.87 -18.43
CA LEU A 103 -42.75 -16.15 -17.10
C LEU A 103 -42.47 -14.94 -16.20
N PRO A 104 -43.41 -14.59 -15.30
CA PRO A 104 -43.17 -13.52 -14.34
C PRO A 104 -42.04 -13.92 -13.36
N PRO A 105 -41.33 -12.93 -12.78
CA PRO A 105 -40.33 -13.17 -11.75
C PRO A 105 -40.93 -13.97 -10.58
N VAL A 106 -40.08 -14.68 -9.85
CA VAL A 106 -40.49 -15.29 -8.58
C VAL A 106 -40.52 -14.22 -7.49
N ILE A 107 -41.29 -14.43 -6.43
CA ILE A 107 -41.29 -13.54 -5.26
C ILE A 107 -40.56 -14.27 -4.14
N LEU A 108 -39.46 -13.70 -3.67
CA LEU A 108 -38.61 -14.29 -2.64
C LEU A 108 -38.59 -13.41 -1.40
N TYR A 109 -38.75 -14.06 -0.24
CA TYR A 109 -38.44 -13.47 1.04
C TYR A 109 -37.01 -13.82 1.43
N LYS A 110 -36.25 -12.83 1.89
CA LYS A 110 -34.86 -13.00 2.33
C LYS A 110 -34.78 -12.77 3.84
N ILE A 111 -34.07 -13.65 4.55
CA ILE A 111 -33.58 -13.38 5.92
C ILE A 111 -32.11 -13.77 5.93
N LYS A 112 -31.22 -12.84 6.25
CA LYS A 112 -29.77 -13.05 6.14
C LYS A 112 -29.41 -13.51 4.72
N ASP A 113 -28.60 -14.56 4.56
CA ASP A 113 -28.18 -15.06 3.25
C ASP A 113 -29.18 -16.01 2.57
N ASP A 114 -30.22 -16.42 3.28
CA ASP A 114 -31.17 -17.45 2.86
C ASP A 114 -32.42 -16.83 2.20
N TYR A 115 -32.84 -17.42 1.08
CA TYR A 115 -34.02 -17.02 0.33
C TYR A 115 -35.13 -18.08 0.42
N TYR A 116 -36.37 -17.60 0.54
CA TYR A 116 -37.57 -18.39 0.76
C TYR A 116 -38.61 -18.01 -0.28
N VAL A 117 -39.17 -19.00 -0.97
CA VAL A 117 -40.14 -18.75 -2.04
C VAL A 117 -41.51 -18.40 -1.44
N TYR A 118 -41.93 -17.15 -1.64
CA TYR A 118 -43.29 -16.68 -1.39
C TYR A 118 -44.20 -17.10 -2.56
N ASP A 119 -43.87 -16.65 -3.78
CA ASP A 119 -44.51 -17.09 -5.02
C ASP A 119 -43.51 -17.66 -6.03
N GLY A 120 -43.95 -18.65 -6.80
CA GLY A 120 -43.14 -19.24 -7.87
C GLY A 120 -42.42 -20.55 -7.54
N ASN A 121 -42.85 -21.28 -6.50
CA ASN A 121 -42.25 -22.57 -6.08
C ASN A 121 -42.05 -23.57 -7.23
N HIS A 122 -43.00 -23.65 -8.17
CA HIS A 122 -42.90 -24.52 -9.34
C HIS A 122 -41.87 -24.00 -10.36
N ARG A 123 -41.71 -22.68 -10.50
CA ARG A 123 -40.69 -22.06 -11.36
C ARG A 123 -39.30 -22.35 -10.81
N VAL A 124 -39.09 -22.16 -9.51
CA VAL A 124 -37.83 -22.54 -8.82
C VAL A 124 -37.53 -24.03 -8.97
N SER A 125 -38.54 -24.88 -8.78
CA SER A 125 -38.43 -26.34 -8.94
C SER A 125 -37.99 -26.75 -10.35
N VAL A 126 -38.63 -26.19 -11.38
CA VAL A 126 -38.26 -26.45 -12.78
C VAL A 126 -36.88 -25.88 -13.10
N ALA A 127 -36.57 -24.66 -12.67
CA ALA A 127 -35.26 -24.03 -12.90
C ALA A 127 -34.12 -24.83 -12.26
N LYS A 128 -34.32 -25.36 -11.04
CA LYS A 128 -33.37 -26.28 -10.39
C LYS A 128 -33.23 -27.59 -11.16
N PHE A 129 -34.32 -28.18 -11.66
CA PHE A 129 -34.26 -29.39 -12.49
C PHE A 129 -33.51 -29.16 -13.82
N LEU A 130 -33.69 -27.99 -14.42
CA LEU A 130 -32.99 -27.56 -15.64
C LEU A 130 -31.57 -27.06 -15.39
N ASN A 131 -31.08 -27.07 -14.14
CA ASN A 131 -29.75 -26.61 -13.74
C ASN A 131 -29.43 -25.16 -14.15
N PHE A 132 -30.40 -24.24 -14.05
CA PHE A 132 -30.10 -22.82 -14.22
C PHE A 132 -29.14 -22.34 -13.11
N ALA A 133 -28.32 -21.32 -13.39
CA ALA A 133 -27.42 -20.74 -12.38
C ALA A 133 -28.21 -19.87 -11.38
N SER A 134 -29.15 -19.10 -11.90
CA SER A 134 -29.93 -18.10 -11.17
C SER A 134 -31.36 -18.01 -11.69
N ILE A 135 -32.19 -17.23 -10.99
CA ILE A 135 -33.55 -16.90 -11.39
C ILE A 135 -33.85 -15.44 -11.06
N GLU A 136 -34.56 -14.75 -11.95
CA GLU A 136 -35.06 -13.40 -11.71
C GLU A 136 -36.14 -13.42 -10.62
N ALA A 137 -35.96 -12.56 -9.61
CA ALA A 137 -36.85 -12.50 -8.46
C ALA A 137 -37.12 -11.07 -7.99
N GLU A 138 -38.36 -10.77 -7.61
CA GLU A 138 -38.67 -9.65 -6.73
C GLU A 138 -38.36 -10.07 -5.29
N VAL A 139 -37.53 -9.29 -4.59
CA VAL A 139 -37.02 -9.68 -3.26
C VAL A 139 -37.51 -8.73 -2.17
N GLU A 140 -38.13 -9.31 -1.15
CA GLU A 140 -38.48 -8.61 0.10
C GLU A 140 -37.62 -9.18 1.25
N GLU A 141 -36.81 -8.34 1.88
CA GLU A 141 -35.89 -8.75 2.94
C GLU A 141 -36.46 -8.43 4.33
N PHE A 142 -36.57 -9.46 5.17
CA PHE A 142 -37.03 -9.36 6.54
C PHE A 142 -35.83 -9.26 7.49
N LEU A 143 -35.84 -8.20 8.31
CA LEU A 143 -34.71 -7.80 9.13
C LEU A 143 -34.82 -8.35 10.56
N PRO A 144 -33.84 -9.13 11.04
CA PRO A 144 -33.82 -9.61 12.43
C PRO A 144 -33.85 -8.44 13.42
N THR A 145 -34.83 -8.39 14.33
CA THR A 145 -35.01 -7.26 15.28
C THR A 145 -34.54 -7.53 16.71
N LYS A 146 -34.13 -8.75 17.04
CA LYS A 146 -33.57 -9.06 18.37
C LYS A 146 -32.16 -8.44 18.49
N ASP A 147 -31.81 -7.89 19.64
CA ASP A 147 -30.50 -7.25 19.89
C ASP A 147 -29.44 -8.24 20.37
N THR A 148 -29.29 -9.35 19.65
CA THR A 148 -28.06 -10.17 19.79
C THR A 148 -26.95 -9.53 18.98
N LYS A 149 -25.70 -9.65 19.43
CA LYS A 149 -24.50 -9.08 18.77
C LYS A 149 -24.52 -9.28 17.24
N ASP A 150 -24.68 -10.52 16.78
CA ASP A 150 -24.68 -10.86 15.35
C ASP A 150 -25.80 -10.17 14.55
N LYS A 151 -26.95 -9.93 15.18
CA LYS A 151 -28.09 -9.27 14.53
C LYS A 151 -27.90 -7.76 14.46
N VAL A 152 -27.25 -7.16 15.45
CA VAL A 152 -26.85 -5.74 15.40
C VAL A 152 -25.85 -5.54 14.25
N ILE A 153 -24.80 -6.36 14.22
CA ILE A 153 -23.78 -6.35 13.15
C ILE A 153 -24.43 -6.51 11.77
N TYR A 154 -25.35 -7.47 11.63
CA TYR A 154 -26.08 -7.69 10.37
C TYR A 154 -26.81 -6.43 9.89
N ARG A 155 -27.57 -5.77 10.77
CA ARG A 155 -28.30 -4.56 10.42
C ARG A 155 -27.36 -3.42 10.06
N GLU A 156 -26.31 -3.22 10.85
CA GLU A 156 -25.29 -2.19 10.59
C GLU A 156 -24.61 -2.41 9.22
N HIS A 157 -24.22 -3.64 8.92
CA HIS A 157 -23.64 -4.00 7.62
C HIS A 157 -24.61 -3.70 6.47
N MET A 158 -25.89 -4.09 6.61
CA MET A 158 -26.91 -3.85 5.58
C MET A 158 -27.11 -2.35 5.30
N PHE A 159 -27.17 -1.52 6.34
CA PHE A 159 -27.26 -0.06 6.16
C PHE A 159 -26.00 0.51 5.52
N PHE A 160 -24.82 0.08 5.97
CA PHE A 160 -23.54 0.48 5.41
C PHE A 160 -23.44 0.12 3.92
N GLU A 161 -23.77 -1.12 3.55
CA GLU A 161 -23.78 -1.60 2.16
C GLU A 161 -24.72 -0.77 1.30
N LYS A 162 -25.93 -0.46 1.79
CA LYS A 162 -26.91 0.34 1.05
C LYS A 162 -26.39 1.75 0.77
N GLU A 163 -25.73 2.39 1.73
CA GLU A 163 -25.22 3.76 1.61
C GLU A 163 -23.93 3.85 0.78
N THR A 164 -23.03 2.89 0.94
CA THR A 164 -21.67 2.94 0.38
C THR A 164 -21.47 2.07 -0.85
N GLY A 165 -22.30 1.03 -1.03
CA GLY A 165 -22.13 -0.01 -2.04
C GLY A 165 -20.99 -1.00 -1.76
N ILE A 166 -20.37 -0.97 -0.57
CA ILE A 166 -19.27 -1.87 -0.21
C ILE A 166 -19.83 -3.11 0.49
N GLU A 167 -19.80 -4.25 -0.22
CA GLU A 167 -20.20 -5.56 0.30
C GLU A 167 -19.04 -6.35 0.93
N GLY A 168 -17.80 -6.06 0.51
CA GLY A 168 -16.63 -6.91 0.79
C GLY A 168 -16.00 -6.75 2.17
N ILE A 169 -16.53 -5.90 3.05
CA ILE A 169 -15.97 -5.62 4.38
C ILE A 169 -16.91 -6.17 5.45
N ILE A 170 -16.52 -7.29 6.03
CA ILE A 170 -17.24 -7.96 7.12
C ILE A 170 -16.53 -7.66 8.45
N LEU A 171 -17.22 -7.02 9.39
CA LEU A 171 -16.71 -6.65 10.71
C LEU A 171 -17.36 -7.52 11.80
N SER A 172 -16.62 -7.84 12.87
CA SER A 172 -17.09 -8.76 13.92
C SER A 172 -17.62 -8.08 15.18
N GLU A 173 -17.60 -6.75 15.25
CA GLU A 173 -18.08 -5.98 16.40
C GLU A 173 -19.14 -4.94 16.00
N PRO A 174 -20.17 -4.73 16.86
CA PRO A 174 -21.12 -3.63 16.68
C PRO A 174 -20.43 -2.27 16.65
N ILE A 175 -21.14 -1.26 16.13
CA ILE A 175 -20.73 0.16 16.02
C ILE A 175 -19.60 0.38 15.01
N LYS A 176 -18.74 -0.61 14.70
CA LYS A 176 -17.60 -0.40 13.79
C LYS A 176 -18.00 0.04 12.38
N TYR A 177 -19.14 -0.39 11.85
CA TYR A 177 -19.65 0.09 10.56
C TYR A 177 -19.99 1.58 10.58
N LYS A 178 -20.45 2.11 11.71
CA LYS A 178 -20.68 3.55 11.88
C LYS A 178 -19.36 4.32 11.76
N TYR A 179 -18.32 3.87 12.47
CA TYR A 179 -17.00 4.51 12.39
C TYR A 179 -16.37 4.39 11.01
N LEU A 180 -16.52 3.25 10.34
CA LEU A 180 -16.06 3.06 8.97
C LEU A 180 -16.76 4.01 7.99
N ARG A 181 -18.08 4.18 8.14
CA ARG A 181 -18.86 5.16 7.37
C ARG A 181 -18.35 6.59 7.61
N GLU A 182 -18.09 6.97 8.85
CA GLU A 182 -17.56 8.29 9.22
C GLU A 182 -16.17 8.53 8.60
N GLU A 183 -15.28 7.53 8.59
CA GLU A 183 -13.98 7.63 7.91
C GLU A 183 -14.13 7.83 6.39
N ILE A 184 -15.04 7.09 5.75
CA ILE A 184 -15.32 7.23 4.32
C ILE A 184 -15.89 8.63 4.00
N GLU A 185 -16.79 9.14 4.84
CA GLU A 185 -17.35 10.48 4.70
C GLU A 185 -16.26 11.55 4.83
N SER A 186 -15.40 11.44 5.84
CA SER A 186 -14.23 12.31 6.04
C SER A 186 -13.29 12.31 4.82
N TYR A 187 -12.93 11.12 4.32
CA TYR A 187 -12.14 10.96 3.09
C TYR A 187 -12.83 11.61 1.89
N THR A 188 -14.13 11.38 1.70
CA THR A 188 -14.88 11.89 0.55
C THR A 188 -14.91 13.42 0.54
N ASN A 189 -15.12 14.04 1.70
CA ASN A 189 -15.10 15.49 1.87
C ASN A 189 -13.72 16.06 1.55
N LEU A 190 -12.66 15.44 2.08
CA LEU A 190 -11.28 15.87 1.83
C LEU A 190 -10.93 15.73 0.34
N LEU A 191 -11.23 14.59 -0.26
CA LEU A 191 -11.00 14.33 -1.67
C LEU A 191 -11.72 15.33 -2.57
N SER A 192 -12.99 15.64 -2.25
CA SER A 192 -13.78 16.60 -3.01
C SER A 192 -13.15 17.99 -3.00
N LYS A 193 -12.66 18.41 -1.83
CA LYS A 193 -11.91 19.67 -1.66
C LYS A 193 -10.62 19.67 -2.47
N ARG A 194 -9.85 18.59 -2.45
CA ARG A 194 -8.54 18.50 -3.13
C ARG A 194 -8.65 18.45 -4.65
N ARG A 195 -9.66 17.76 -5.17
CA ARG A 195 -9.89 17.62 -6.61
C ARG A 195 -10.83 18.68 -7.19
N ASN A 196 -11.27 19.64 -6.36
CA ASN A 196 -12.26 20.66 -6.72
C ASN A 196 -13.47 20.07 -7.49
N LYS A 197 -13.97 18.94 -6.99
CA LYS A 197 -15.05 18.16 -7.59
C LYS A 197 -15.87 17.52 -6.49
N GLU A 198 -17.18 17.72 -6.49
CA GLU A 198 -18.05 17.05 -5.52
C GLU A 198 -18.19 15.56 -5.84
N PHE A 199 -18.07 14.72 -4.82
CA PHE A 199 -18.33 13.29 -4.87
C PHE A 199 -19.45 12.94 -3.90
N THR A 200 -20.39 12.10 -4.33
CA THR A 200 -21.37 11.50 -3.42
C THR A 200 -20.70 10.51 -2.47
N LEU A 201 -21.32 10.20 -1.33
CA LEU A 201 -20.81 9.20 -0.38
C LEU A 201 -20.53 7.84 -1.06
N LYS A 202 -21.38 7.43 -1.99
CA LYS A 202 -21.23 6.15 -2.72
C LYS A 202 -20.04 6.16 -3.69
N GLU A 203 -19.81 7.27 -4.40
CA GLU A 203 -18.63 7.43 -5.27
C GLU A 203 -17.34 7.53 -4.45
N GLY A 204 -17.38 8.29 -3.36
CA GLY A 204 -16.27 8.42 -2.41
C GLY A 204 -15.93 7.10 -1.75
N ALA A 205 -16.92 6.29 -1.35
CA ALA A 205 -16.75 4.95 -0.83
C ALA A 205 -16.08 4.01 -1.84
N ALA A 206 -16.52 4.00 -3.09
CA ALA A 206 -15.91 3.18 -4.15
C ALA A 206 -14.43 3.55 -4.38
N LYS A 207 -14.10 4.85 -4.32
CA LYS A 207 -12.72 5.34 -4.39
C LYS A 207 -11.92 4.96 -3.16
N TRP A 208 -12.43 5.21 -1.97
CA TRP A 208 -11.79 4.86 -0.71
C TRP A 208 -11.49 3.36 -0.63
N TYR A 209 -12.43 2.51 -1.05
CA TYR A 209 -12.23 1.06 -1.07
C TYR A 209 -11.03 0.68 -1.94
N LYS A 210 -10.89 1.29 -3.12
CA LYS A 210 -9.83 1.01 -4.09
C LYS A 210 -8.49 1.67 -3.76
N GLU A 211 -8.53 2.92 -3.30
CA GLU A 211 -7.36 3.80 -3.12
C GLU A 211 -6.78 3.69 -1.69
N VAL A 212 -7.58 3.28 -0.70
CA VAL A 212 -7.18 3.17 0.72
C VAL A 212 -7.27 1.72 1.22
N PHE A 213 -8.47 1.13 1.25
CA PHE A 213 -8.68 -0.16 1.91
C PHE A 213 -7.90 -1.30 1.26
N LEU A 214 -8.01 -1.49 -0.06
CA LEU A 214 -7.31 -2.57 -0.76
C LEU A 214 -5.78 -2.46 -0.66
N PRO A 215 -5.15 -1.29 -0.87
CA PRO A 215 -3.71 -1.13 -0.67
C PRO A 215 -3.25 -1.48 0.75
N ILE A 216 -3.92 -0.95 1.77
CA ILE A 216 -3.58 -1.21 3.18
C ILE A 216 -3.77 -2.69 3.51
N LYS A 217 -4.85 -3.31 3.03
CA LYS A 217 -5.12 -4.73 3.25
C LYS A 217 -3.96 -5.60 2.76
N VAL A 218 -3.41 -5.32 1.57
CA VAL A 218 -2.24 -6.05 1.04
C VAL A 218 -1.03 -5.89 1.96
N LEU A 219 -0.73 -4.67 2.42
CA LEU A 219 0.40 -4.43 3.33
C LEU A 219 0.24 -5.15 4.68
N LEU A 220 -0.97 -5.18 5.22
CA LEU A 220 -1.28 -5.90 6.46
C LEU A 220 -1.19 -7.44 6.28
N GLU A 221 -1.62 -7.96 5.12
CA GLU A 221 -1.56 -9.39 4.80
C GLU A 221 -0.11 -9.85 4.60
N GLU A 222 0.71 -9.10 3.86
CA GLU A 222 2.14 -9.40 3.67
C GLU A 222 2.92 -9.45 5.00
N ASN A 223 2.47 -8.68 5.99
CA ASN A 223 3.07 -8.60 7.31
C ASN A 223 2.41 -9.52 8.36
N ASN A 224 1.50 -10.42 7.96
CA ASN A 224 0.81 -11.39 8.84
C ASN A 224 0.19 -10.74 10.10
N THR A 225 -0.31 -9.50 9.97
CA THR A 225 -0.78 -8.71 11.12
C THR A 225 -2.05 -9.31 11.74
N ALA A 226 -2.92 -9.90 10.92
CA ALA A 226 -4.14 -10.59 11.35
C ALA A 226 -3.86 -11.79 12.28
N GLU A 227 -2.91 -12.65 11.91
CA GLU A 227 -2.49 -13.79 12.73
C GLU A 227 -1.90 -13.32 14.07
N SER A 228 -1.04 -12.31 14.01
CA SER A 228 -0.37 -11.73 15.19
C SER A 228 -1.37 -11.12 16.18
N GLN A 229 -2.44 -10.51 15.67
CA GLN A 229 -3.52 -9.91 16.45
C GLN A 229 -4.66 -10.91 16.79
N LYS A 230 -4.59 -12.15 16.31
CA LYS A 230 -5.65 -13.17 16.46
C LYS A 230 -7.04 -12.64 16.06
N ASN A 231 -7.08 -11.83 15.01
CA ASN A 231 -8.29 -11.18 14.53
C ASN A 231 -8.38 -11.26 13.01
N ASN A 232 -9.56 -11.03 12.44
CA ASN A 232 -9.67 -10.96 10.98
C ASN A 232 -9.11 -9.64 10.45
N ILE A 233 -8.69 -9.64 9.19
CA ILE A 233 -7.99 -8.51 8.56
C ILE A 233 -8.83 -7.22 8.54
N ASN A 234 -10.16 -7.33 8.41
CA ASN A 234 -11.05 -6.17 8.39
C ASN A 234 -11.13 -5.50 9.77
N ASP A 235 -11.12 -6.30 10.85
CA ASP A 235 -11.08 -5.78 12.21
C ASP A 235 -9.71 -5.20 12.58
N VAL A 236 -8.62 -5.79 12.07
CA VAL A 236 -7.27 -5.21 12.19
C VAL A 236 -7.19 -3.86 11.48
N PHE A 237 -7.80 -3.75 10.29
CA PHE A 237 -7.90 -2.49 9.58
C PHE A 237 -8.61 -1.40 10.42
N MET A 238 -9.64 -1.76 11.18
CA MET A 238 -10.30 -0.81 12.09
C MET A 238 -9.35 -0.33 13.21
N PHE A 239 -8.53 -1.21 13.79
CA PHE A 239 -7.52 -0.80 14.78
C PHE A 239 -6.45 0.12 14.17
N LEU A 240 -6.10 -0.08 12.89
CA LEU A 240 -5.22 0.83 12.17
C LEU A 240 -5.86 2.20 11.99
N LEU A 241 -7.16 2.30 11.71
CA LEU A 241 -7.86 3.59 11.64
C LEU A 241 -7.85 4.32 13.00
N ASP A 242 -8.08 3.60 14.09
CA ASP A 242 -7.97 4.15 15.45
C ASP A 242 -6.54 4.66 15.73
N HIS A 243 -5.54 3.89 15.30
CA HIS A 243 -4.12 4.26 15.41
C HIS A 243 -3.80 5.53 14.60
N LYS A 244 -4.27 5.60 13.34
CA LYS A 244 -4.15 6.80 12.50
C LYS A 244 -4.76 8.03 13.16
N TYR A 245 -5.95 7.88 13.76
CA TYR A 245 -6.61 8.97 14.49
C TYR A 245 -5.77 9.41 15.69
N TYR A 246 -5.26 8.47 16.50
CA TYR A 246 -4.40 8.75 17.64
C TYR A 246 -3.14 9.51 17.24
N LEU A 247 -2.40 9.01 16.24
CA LEU A 247 -1.20 9.67 15.71
C LEU A 247 -1.51 11.08 15.21
N SER A 248 -2.60 11.24 14.45
CA SER A 248 -2.96 12.55 13.89
C SER A 248 -3.36 13.56 14.97
N LYS A 249 -4.03 13.09 16.03
CA LYS A 249 -4.44 13.92 17.16
C LYS A 249 -3.26 14.40 17.98
N ASN A 250 -2.32 13.51 18.30
CA ASN A 250 -1.09 13.87 19.02
C ASN A 250 -0.24 14.86 18.20
N GLU A 251 -0.18 14.62 16.88
CA GLU A 251 0.41 15.47 15.84
C GLU A 251 -0.10 16.92 15.76
N GLY A 252 -1.39 17.08 16.03
CA GLY A 252 -2.14 18.25 15.54
C GLY A 252 -2.26 18.32 14.01
N LYS A 253 -1.91 17.25 13.27
CA LYS A 253 -1.95 17.19 11.80
C LYS A 253 -2.33 15.80 11.31
N ASN A 254 -2.98 15.71 10.14
CA ASN A 254 -3.30 14.44 9.52
C ASN A 254 -2.00 13.71 9.11
N LYS A 255 -1.80 12.50 9.63
CA LYS A 255 -0.60 11.68 9.39
C LYS A 255 -0.63 10.88 8.10
N GLY A 256 -1.79 10.80 7.45
CA GLY A 256 -1.96 9.97 6.26
C GLY A 256 -2.19 8.51 6.57
N TYR A 257 -2.51 7.75 5.52
CA TYR A 257 -2.75 6.32 5.57
C TYR A 257 -1.45 5.52 5.53
N LEU A 258 -0.49 5.91 4.70
CA LEU A 258 0.75 5.17 4.51
C LEU A 258 1.59 5.13 5.78
N TYR A 259 1.90 6.31 6.32
CA TYR A 259 2.70 6.44 7.54
C TYR A 259 2.03 5.65 8.67
N SER A 260 0.74 5.87 8.90
CA SER A 260 0.00 5.18 9.96
C SER A 260 -0.10 3.67 9.75
N THR A 261 -0.12 3.18 8.50
CA THR A 261 -0.12 1.75 8.20
C THR A 261 1.22 1.10 8.58
N ILE A 262 2.33 1.71 8.15
CA ILE A 262 3.68 1.21 8.46
C ILE A 262 3.93 1.27 9.96
N ASP A 263 3.55 2.39 10.58
CA ASP A 263 3.67 2.59 12.01
C ASP A 263 2.84 1.60 12.82
N PHE A 264 1.62 1.30 12.38
CA PHE A 264 0.79 0.28 13.02
C PHE A 264 1.40 -1.13 12.89
N ILE A 265 1.90 -1.50 11.71
CA ILE A 265 2.56 -2.80 11.50
C ILE A 265 3.79 -2.92 12.40
N ASN A 266 4.61 -1.88 12.47
CA ASN A 266 5.78 -1.83 13.35
C ASN A 266 5.41 -1.86 14.83
N LEU A 267 4.28 -1.27 15.21
CA LEU A 267 3.78 -1.31 16.58
C LEU A 267 3.40 -2.75 16.96
N VAL A 268 2.66 -3.43 16.09
CA VAL A 268 2.29 -4.84 16.29
C VAL A 268 3.53 -5.72 16.40
N LYS A 269 4.53 -5.52 15.52
CA LYS A 269 5.80 -6.25 15.56
C LYS A 269 6.58 -5.96 16.84
N THR A 270 6.70 -4.70 17.24
CA THR A 270 7.45 -4.27 18.43
C THR A 270 6.85 -4.82 19.71
N ASN A 271 5.51 -4.88 19.80
CA ASN A 271 4.80 -5.50 20.92
C ASN A 271 5.05 -7.02 21.01
N GLY A 272 5.28 -7.70 19.89
CA GLY A 272 5.66 -9.11 19.87
C GLY A 272 7.16 -9.35 20.09
N ASN A 273 8.00 -8.48 19.52
CA ASN A 273 9.46 -8.56 19.54
C ASN A 273 10.09 -7.17 19.36
N ARG A 274 10.85 -6.72 20.37
CA ARG A 274 11.55 -5.42 20.36
C ARG A 274 12.78 -5.38 19.46
N ASN A 275 13.15 -6.49 18.82
CA ASN A 275 14.28 -6.54 17.88
C ASN A 275 14.14 -5.43 16.81
N LEU A 276 15.19 -4.62 16.67
CA LEU A 276 15.24 -3.48 15.76
C LEU A 276 15.09 -3.87 14.29
N HIS A 277 15.46 -5.09 13.91
CA HIS A 277 15.37 -5.58 12.54
C HIS A 277 14.03 -6.25 12.20
N ASP A 278 13.18 -6.51 13.19
CA ASP A 278 11.81 -6.99 12.93
C ASP A 278 10.89 -5.80 12.62
N ILE A 279 10.95 -5.36 11.37
CA ILE A 279 10.26 -4.19 10.82
C ILE A 279 9.23 -4.57 9.76
N CYS A 280 8.38 -3.63 9.39
CA CYS A 280 7.42 -3.74 8.30
C CYS A 280 8.14 -4.14 7.00
N LYS A 281 7.64 -5.18 6.36
CA LYS A 281 8.16 -5.73 5.11
C LYS A 281 7.35 -5.20 3.94
N ILE A 282 8.06 -4.81 2.89
CA ILE A 282 7.52 -4.42 1.59
C ILE A 282 8.45 -5.08 0.56
N GLU A 283 8.24 -6.37 0.32
CA GLU A 283 9.18 -7.21 -0.44
C GLU A 283 8.60 -7.58 -1.81
N THR A 284 7.28 -7.72 -1.90
CA THR A 284 6.60 -8.08 -3.15
C THR A 284 6.38 -6.87 -4.05
N GLN A 285 6.40 -7.08 -5.37
CA GLN A 285 6.09 -6.00 -6.33
C GLN A 285 4.68 -5.44 -6.11
N GLU A 286 3.72 -6.29 -5.73
CA GLU A 286 2.37 -5.81 -5.44
C GLU A 286 2.37 -4.84 -4.26
N ALA A 287 3.08 -5.15 -3.18
CA ALA A 287 3.16 -4.30 -2.00
C ALA A 287 3.87 -2.97 -2.29
N ILE A 288 4.95 -3.00 -3.06
CA ILE A 288 5.63 -1.79 -3.55
C ILE A 288 4.63 -0.91 -4.31
N ASP A 289 3.86 -1.49 -5.25
CA ASP A 289 2.85 -0.75 -6.00
C ASP A 289 1.75 -0.16 -5.09
N LYS A 290 1.37 -0.86 -4.00
CA LYS A 290 0.39 -0.35 -3.02
C LYS A 290 0.97 0.77 -2.17
N TYR A 291 2.21 0.61 -1.70
CA TYR A 291 2.94 1.63 -0.95
C TYR A 291 2.98 2.94 -1.74
N ILE A 292 3.42 2.89 -3.01
CA ILE A 292 3.54 4.08 -3.86
C ILE A 292 2.19 4.75 -4.06
N LYS A 293 1.13 3.97 -4.31
CA LYS A 293 -0.23 4.52 -4.45
C LYS A 293 -0.70 5.23 -3.19
N LEU A 294 -0.44 4.65 -2.01
CA LEU A 294 -0.77 5.28 -0.73
C LEU A 294 0.08 6.54 -0.47
N ALA A 295 1.37 6.53 -0.84
CA ALA A 295 2.24 7.70 -0.71
C ALA A 295 1.70 8.88 -1.51
N VAL A 296 1.36 8.65 -2.79
CA VAL A 296 0.80 9.68 -3.67
C VAL A 296 -0.56 10.16 -3.16
N LEU A 297 -1.40 9.24 -2.66
CA LEU A 297 -2.70 9.61 -2.09
C LEU A 297 -2.55 10.47 -0.84
N ASP A 298 -1.62 10.13 0.05
CA ASP A 298 -1.36 10.92 1.26
C ASP A 298 -0.88 12.32 0.93
N GLU A 299 0.03 12.46 -0.04
CA GLU A 299 0.45 13.78 -0.54
C GLU A 299 -0.76 14.58 -1.06
N GLU A 300 -1.62 13.96 -1.88
CA GLU A 300 -2.83 14.60 -2.41
C GLU A 300 -3.79 15.06 -1.30
N LEU A 301 -4.01 14.21 -0.31
CA LEU A 301 -4.99 14.47 0.75
C LEU A 301 -4.47 15.46 1.80
N ILE A 302 -3.19 15.36 2.18
CA ILE A 302 -2.62 16.12 3.30
C ILE A 302 -2.14 17.49 2.83
N ASP A 303 -1.39 17.56 1.73
CA ASP A 303 -0.77 18.79 1.26
C ASP A 303 -1.78 19.68 0.52
N PRO A 304 -2.17 20.86 1.06
CA PRO A 304 -3.10 21.74 0.37
C PRO A 304 -2.61 22.30 -0.95
N GLU A 305 -1.31 22.34 -1.13
CA GLU A 305 -0.67 22.85 -2.33
C GLU A 305 -0.32 21.72 -3.30
N PHE A 306 -0.74 20.47 -3.04
CA PHE A 306 -0.35 19.32 -3.84
C PHE A 306 -0.50 19.54 -5.35
N GLN A 307 -1.66 20.02 -5.81
CA GLN A 307 -1.89 20.27 -7.24
C GLN A 307 -0.95 21.35 -7.78
N GLN A 308 -0.77 22.46 -7.07
CA GLN A 308 0.12 23.54 -7.47
C GLN A 308 1.60 23.08 -7.48
N LYS A 309 2.03 22.32 -6.47
CA LYS A 309 3.37 21.74 -6.39
C LYS A 309 3.61 20.73 -7.48
N LYS A 310 2.61 19.89 -7.79
CA LYS A 310 2.66 18.93 -8.89
C LYS A 310 2.83 19.65 -10.22
N GLU A 311 2.00 20.65 -10.50
CA GLU A 311 2.11 21.47 -11.72
C GLU A 311 3.46 22.19 -11.83
N LYS A 312 3.91 22.84 -10.75
CA LYS A 312 5.24 23.47 -10.68
C LYS A 312 6.37 22.46 -10.91
N LYS A 313 6.27 21.26 -10.33
CA LYS A 313 7.25 20.17 -10.50
C LYS A 313 7.30 19.68 -11.95
N GLU A 314 6.16 19.48 -12.59
CA GLU A 314 6.09 19.05 -14.00
C GLU A 314 6.64 20.14 -14.94
N LEU A 315 6.34 21.42 -14.69
CA LEU A 315 6.93 22.53 -15.43
C LEU A 315 8.46 22.56 -15.27
N LEU A 316 8.95 22.40 -14.04
CA LEU A 316 10.38 22.37 -13.75
C LEU A 316 11.07 21.17 -14.40
N LYS A 317 10.45 19.98 -14.38
CA LYS A 317 10.96 18.80 -15.09
C LYS A 317 11.12 19.08 -16.57
N LYS A 318 10.09 19.66 -17.20
CA LYS A 318 10.12 20.00 -18.62
C LYS A 318 11.26 20.97 -18.95
N GLU A 319 11.43 22.01 -18.14
CA GLU A 319 12.47 23.01 -18.33
C GLU A 319 13.89 22.41 -18.17
N ILE A 320 14.09 21.56 -17.16
CA ILE A 320 15.36 20.86 -16.95
C ILE A 320 15.64 19.88 -18.09
N SER A 321 14.63 19.15 -18.54
CA SER A 321 14.70 18.23 -19.67
C SER A 321 15.18 18.95 -20.93
N GLU A 322 14.60 20.11 -21.25
CA GLU A 322 15.03 20.94 -22.39
C GLU A 322 16.50 21.40 -22.25
N TYR A 323 16.92 21.81 -21.04
CA TYR A 323 18.32 22.22 -20.82
C TYR A 323 19.32 21.08 -20.89
N ILE A 324 18.99 19.88 -20.37
CA ILE A 324 19.89 18.73 -20.47
C ILE A 324 19.98 18.26 -21.91
N SER A 325 18.88 18.23 -22.69
CA SER A 325 18.92 17.96 -24.13
C SER A 325 19.86 18.93 -24.86
N GLU A 326 19.69 20.25 -24.66
CA GLU A 326 20.54 21.29 -25.28
C GLU A 326 22.02 21.11 -24.92
N ALA A 327 22.30 20.67 -23.69
CA ALA A 327 23.67 20.49 -23.21
C ALA A 327 24.30 19.19 -23.75
N LEU A 328 23.56 18.09 -23.81
CA LEU A 328 24.01 16.81 -24.36
C LEU A 328 24.34 16.91 -25.86
N GLU A 329 23.55 17.67 -26.63
CA GLU A 329 23.84 17.94 -28.06
C GLU A 329 25.18 18.64 -28.29
N LYS A 330 25.67 19.41 -27.31
CA LYS A 330 26.93 20.16 -27.40
C LYS A 330 28.14 19.34 -26.94
N LEU A 331 27.92 18.14 -26.39
CA LEU A 331 29.01 17.27 -25.98
C LEU A 331 29.68 16.60 -27.20
N PRO A 332 30.96 16.18 -27.06
CA PRO A 332 31.62 15.37 -28.09
C PRO A 332 30.81 14.13 -28.48
N VAL A 333 30.84 13.78 -29.79
CA VAL A 333 30.04 12.69 -30.39
C VAL A 333 30.16 11.34 -29.67
N ARG A 334 31.32 11.04 -29.06
CA ARG A 334 31.53 9.80 -28.31
C ARG A 334 30.50 9.58 -27.17
N TYR A 335 30.02 10.67 -26.55
CA TYR A 335 29.06 10.58 -25.46
C TYR A 335 27.66 10.27 -25.99
N SER A 336 27.26 10.90 -27.10
CA SER A 336 25.97 10.61 -27.72
C SER A 336 25.92 9.20 -28.32
N GLU A 337 27.03 8.71 -28.87
CA GLU A 337 27.14 7.31 -29.31
C GLU A 337 26.99 6.32 -28.15
N TYR A 338 27.68 6.54 -27.03
CA TYR A 338 27.58 5.70 -25.84
C TYR A 338 26.15 5.66 -25.27
N LEU A 339 25.48 6.81 -25.30
CA LEU A 339 24.11 6.99 -24.84
C LEU A 339 23.05 6.44 -25.81
N SER A 340 23.34 6.25 -27.09
CA SER A 340 22.33 5.91 -28.12
C SER A 340 21.51 4.62 -27.90
N GLY A 341 21.87 3.77 -26.94
CA GLY A 341 21.21 2.49 -26.63
C GLY A 341 20.02 2.54 -25.67
N THR A 342 19.54 3.70 -25.24
CA THR A 342 18.42 3.79 -24.27
C THR A 342 17.42 4.87 -24.64
N ASP A 343 16.14 4.49 -24.78
CA ASP A 343 15.04 5.45 -24.92
C ASP A 343 14.80 6.18 -23.58
N ASN A 344 14.43 7.48 -23.62
CA ASN A 344 14.10 8.34 -22.47
C ASN A 344 15.26 8.68 -21.51
N GLN A 345 16.47 8.89 -22.02
CA GLN A 345 17.60 9.29 -21.17
C GLN A 345 17.44 10.69 -20.56
N GLU A 346 16.80 11.61 -21.27
CA GLU A 346 16.61 12.95 -20.75
C GLU A 346 15.71 12.95 -19.51
N ASP A 347 14.71 12.07 -19.47
CA ASP A 347 13.86 11.88 -18.28
C ASP A 347 14.66 11.37 -17.09
N ILE A 348 15.56 10.41 -17.31
CA ILE A 348 16.43 9.85 -16.27
C ILE A 348 17.35 10.93 -15.69
N PHE A 349 18.07 11.66 -16.55
CA PHE A 349 18.98 12.71 -16.09
C PHE A 349 18.24 13.90 -15.49
N THR A 350 17.04 14.22 -15.96
CA THR A 350 16.19 15.26 -15.36
C THR A 350 15.91 14.98 -13.89
N GLU A 351 15.52 13.75 -13.56
CA GLU A 351 15.26 13.34 -12.18
C GLU A 351 16.52 13.42 -11.30
N TYR A 352 17.67 13.04 -11.86
CA TYR A 352 18.96 13.14 -11.17
C TYR A 352 19.41 14.58 -10.92
N ILE A 353 19.22 15.47 -11.89
CA ILE A 353 19.50 16.90 -11.74
C ILE A 353 18.60 17.50 -10.66
N LEU A 354 17.33 17.11 -10.62
CA LEU A 354 16.40 17.55 -9.57
C LEU A 354 16.85 17.12 -8.17
N GLU A 355 17.39 15.91 -8.03
CA GLU A 355 17.98 15.46 -6.77
C GLU A 355 19.25 16.25 -6.42
N TYR A 356 20.14 16.46 -7.39
CA TYR A 356 21.35 17.27 -7.23
C TYR A 356 21.03 18.69 -6.74
N MET A 357 20.05 19.36 -7.34
CA MET A 357 19.58 20.68 -6.90
C MET A 357 19.08 20.66 -5.45
N LYS A 358 18.35 19.62 -5.03
CA LYS A 358 17.90 19.47 -3.63
C LYS A 358 19.07 19.33 -2.66
N ILE A 359 20.09 18.56 -3.02
CA ILE A 359 21.30 18.38 -2.21
C ILE A 359 22.00 19.73 -1.99
N LEU A 360 22.19 20.51 -3.06
CA LEU A 360 22.82 21.82 -2.99
C LEU A 360 21.99 22.82 -2.14
N ASN A 361 20.67 22.85 -2.34
CA ASN A 361 19.79 23.77 -1.61
C ASN A 361 19.75 23.46 -0.11
N LYS A 362 19.75 22.18 0.29
CA LYS A 362 19.88 21.80 1.71
C LYS A 362 21.19 22.31 2.29
N GLY A 363 22.28 22.19 1.54
CA GLY A 363 23.60 22.71 1.93
C GLY A 363 23.66 24.23 2.11
N LYS A 364 22.91 25.00 1.32
CA LYS A 364 22.78 26.47 1.47
C LYS A 364 21.92 26.86 2.68
N LYS A 365 20.81 26.15 2.93
CA LYS A 365 19.91 26.43 4.06
C LYS A 365 20.59 26.24 5.42
N LEU A 366 21.46 25.24 5.55
CA LEU A 366 22.30 25.05 6.75
C LEU A 366 23.31 26.21 6.97
N GLU A 367 23.83 26.82 5.91
CA GLU A 367 24.74 27.97 6.05
C GLU A 367 24.04 29.19 6.61
N ILE A 368 22.85 29.51 6.09
CA ILE A 368 22.04 30.65 6.52
C ILE A 368 21.67 30.53 8.00
N LEU A 369 21.33 29.32 8.46
CA LEU A 369 21.02 29.03 9.86
C LEU A 369 22.25 29.19 10.77
N ASN A 370 23.44 28.80 10.32
CA ASN A 370 24.68 28.93 11.08
C ASN A 370 25.26 30.35 11.10
N THR A 371 24.90 31.21 10.14
CA THR A 371 25.36 32.62 10.08
C THR A 371 24.43 33.62 10.77
N GLY A 372 23.36 33.17 11.43
CA GLY A 372 22.49 34.03 12.26
C GLY A 372 21.67 35.07 11.50
N SER A 373 21.54 34.96 10.17
CA SER A 373 20.65 35.81 9.37
C SER A 373 19.26 35.21 9.31
N GLY A 374 18.26 35.98 9.76
CA GLY A 374 16.91 35.53 10.11
C GLY A 374 16.12 34.78 9.04
N GLN A 375 15.13 34.03 9.56
CA GLN A 375 14.08 33.37 8.80
C GLN A 375 13.12 34.40 8.18
N GLN A 376 13.13 34.52 6.85
CA GLN A 376 11.98 34.72 5.96
C GLN A 376 12.54 35.11 4.58
N GLU A 377 11.86 34.68 3.52
CA GLU A 377 12.19 34.91 2.09
C GLU A 377 13.19 33.93 1.45
N LEU A 378 12.76 32.69 1.17
CA LEU A 378 13.13 32.06 -0.11
C LEU A 378 12.20 30.90 -0.53
N GLU A 379 10.91 30.94 -0.19
CA GLU A 379 9.93 29.99 -0.78
C GLU A 379 8.98 30.62 -1.81
N ASP A 380 8.98 31.95 -1.95
CA ASP A 380 8.27 32.66 -3.02
C ASP A 380 9.16 33.75 -3.62
N LYS A 381 10.00 33.40 -4.59
CA LYS A 381 10.45 34.39 -5.59
C LYS A 381 9.93 33.98 -6.96
N THR A 382 9.00 34.82 -7.40
CA THR A 382 8.39 34.98 -8.70
C THR A 382 9.37 34.85 -9.86
N GLU A 383 8.86 34.30 -10.97
CA GLU A 383 9.48 34.23 -12.29
C GLU A 383 10.20 35.54 -12.65
N SER A 384 11.54 35.52 -12.55
CA SER A 384 12.42 36.56 -13.07
C SER A 384 13.48 35.89 -13.97
N THR A 385 14.09 36.67 -14.85
CA THR A 385 15.19 36.21 -15.73
C THR A 385 16.40 35.63 -14.97
N ASP A 386 16.56 35.94 -13.68
CA ASP A 386 17.59 35.36 -12.81
C ASP A 386 17.30 33.90 -12.45
N PHE A 387 16.02 33.53 -12.31
CA PHE A 387 15.61 32.19 -11.84
C PHE A 387 15.84 31.10 -12.92
N HIS A 388 15.66 31.45 -14.20
CA HIS A 388 16.00 30.56 -15.31
C HIS A 388 17.52 30.36 -15.44
N ALA A 389 18.31 31.41 -15.21
CA ALA A 389 19.76 31.33 -15.26
C ALA A 389 20.33 30.39 -14.17
N GLU A 390 19.79 30.46 -12.95
CA GLU A 390 20.21 29.58 -11.83
C GLU A 390 19.94 28.10 -12.12
N LYS A 391 18.81 27.76 -12.76
CA LYS A 391 18.48 26.38 -13.15
C LYS A 391 19.43 25.87 -14.23
N LYS A 392 19.68 26.66 -15.27
CA LYS A 392 20.62 26.31 -16.34
C LYS A 392 22.04 26.12 -15.79
N ILE A 393 22.49 26.97 -14.86
CA ILE A 393 23.77 26.80 -14.16
C ILE A 393 23.80 25.48 -13.38
N SER A 394 22.71 25.14 -12.69
CA SER A 394 22.64 23.89 -11.92
C SER A 394 22.72 22.65 -12.81
N VAL A 395 22.09 22.68 -13.99
CA VAL A 395 22.22 21.62 -15.01
C VAL A 395 23.67 21.50 -15.46
N LEU A 396 24.32 22.61 -15.82
CA LEU A 396 25.73 22.60 -16.25
C LEU A 396 26.67 22.10 -15.15
N ASN A 397 26.45 22.50 -13.90
CA ASN A 397 27.25 22.01 -12.77
C ASN A 397 27.05 20.51 -12.55
N TYR A 398 25.81 20.00 -12.64
CA TYR A 398 25.58 18.56 -12.60
C TYR A 398 26.34 17.84 -13.72
N ILE A 399 26.34 18.40 -14.94
CA ILE A 399 27.06 17.81 -16.07
C ILE A 399 28.56 17.70 -15.77
N LEU A 400 29.15 18.79 -15.27
CA LEU A 400 30.58 18.87 -14.99
C LEU A 400 31.00 18.04 -13.78
N GLU A 401 30.23 18.08 -12.70
CA GLU A 401 30.60 17.47 -11.41
C GLU A 401 30.20 16.00 -11.30
N ILE A 402 29.18 15.57 -12.03
CA ILE A 402 28.55 14.25 -11.86
C ILE A 402 28.54 13.47 -13.18
N PHE A 403 27.88 14.00 -14.21
CA PHE A 403 27.64 13.25 -15.45
C PHE A 403 28.92 12.88 -16.19
N LEU A 404 29.79 13.86 -16.48
CA LEU A 404 31.00 13.61 -17.25
C LEU A 404 31.96 12.65 -16.51
N PRO A 405 32.27 12.84 -15.21
CA PRO A 405 33.09 11.88 -14.48
C PRO A 405 32.55 10.46 -14.52
N ILE A 406 31.25 10.26 -14.24
CA ILE A 406 30.63 8.93 -14.22
C ILE A 406 30.66 8.29 -15.60
N THR A 407 30.31 9.06 -16.63
CA THR A 407 30.25 8.55 -18.01
C THR A 407 31.63 8.12 -18.50
N GLU A 408 32.69 8.91 -18.23
CA GLU A 408 34.06 8.53 -18.60
C GLU A 408 34.52 7.25 -17.90
N ILE A 409 34.21 7.10 -16.60
CA ILE A 409 34.55 5.89 -15.83
C ILE A 409 33.88 4.66 -16.46
N LEU A 410 32.58 4.75 -16.76
CA LEU A 410 31.84 3.65 -17.35
C LEU A 410 32.34 3.31 -18.76
N MET A 411 32.63 4.31 -19.59
CA MET A 411 33.19 4.10 -20.94
C MET A 411 34.57 3.42 -20.90
N TRP A 412 35.40 3.67 -19.88
CA TRP A 412 36.69 3.01 -19.74
C TRP A 412 36.59 1.56 -19.27
N ILE A 413 35.57 1.22 -18.48
CA ILE A 413 35.40 -0.13 -17.92
C ILE A 413 34.57 -1.03 -18.84
N ASN A 414 33.54 -0.49 -19.47
CA ASN A 414 32.60 -1.25 -20.27
C ASN A 414 33.20 -1.61 -21.64
N GLU A 415 33.52 -2.88 -21.84
CA GLU A 415 34.06 -3.40 -23.11
C GLU A 415 33.09 -3.30 -24.27
N GLU A 416 31.78 -3.38 -24.01
CA GLU A 416 30.73 -3.29 -25.03
C GLU A 416 30.40 -1.83 -25.38
N ASN A 417 30.84 -0.88 -24.55
CA ASN A 417 30.58 0.56 -24.67
C ASN A 417 29.08 0.88 -24.83
N VAL A 418 28.23 0.18 -24.06
CA VAL A 418 26.77 0.34 -24.04
C VAL A 418 26.33 0.99 -22.73
N PHE A 419 25.57 2.08 -22.78
CA PHE A 419 25.07 2.72 -21.58
C PHE A 419 24.12 1.82 -20.76
N SER A 420 24.40 1.73 -19.45
CA SER A 420 23.56 1.07 -18.46
C SER A 420 23.01 2.10 -17.46
N PRO A 421 21.70 2.44 -17.52
CA PRO A 421 21.07 3.34 -16.54
C PRO A 421 21.28 2.90 -15.09
N ARG A 422 21.29 1.58 -14.86
CA ARG A 422 21.46 0.98 -13.54
C ARG A 422 22.83 1.26 -12.96
N GLU A 423 23.87 1.00 -13.74
CA GLU A 423 25.25 1.19 -13.30
C GLU A 423 25.54 2.68 -13.07
N TYR A 424 25.04 3.54 -13.97
CA TYR A 424 25.13 4.99 -13.82
C TYR A 424 24.42 5.46 -12.55
N GLY A 425 23.16 5.04 -12.33
CA GLY A 425 22.38 5.43 -11.17
C GLY A 425 23.03 5.00 -9.85
N ASN A 426 23.60 3.79 -9.80
CA ASN A 426 24.34 3.31 -8.64
C ASN A 426 25.58 4.18 -8.36
N LEU A 427 26.39 4.48 -9.38
CA LEU A 427 27.59 5.28 -9.22
C LEU A 427 27.26 6.74 -8.86
N GLN A 428 26.19 7.30 -9.44
CA GLN A 428 25.71 8.62 -9.09
C GLN A 428 25.37 8.75 -7.60
N ASN A 429 24.74 7.73 -7.01
CA ASN A 429 24.40 7.77 -5.59
C ASN A 429 25.65 7.88 -4.70
N GLU A 430 26.76 7.25 -5.09
CA GLU A 430 28.05 7.39 -4.40
C GLU A 430 28.59 8.83 -4.52
N PHE A 431 28.52 9.43 -5.72
CA PHE A 431 28.89 10.83 -5.93
C PHE A 431 28.01 11.80 -5.13
N PHE A 432 26.69 11.58 -5.10
CA PHE A 432 25.76 12.38 -4.29
C PHE A 432 26.03 12.25 -2.79
N HIS A 433 26.43 11.07 -2.32
CA HIS A 433 26.85 10.90 -0.94
C HIS A 433 28.11 11.73 -0.62
N LEU A 434 29.13 11.67 -1.49
CA LEU A 434 30.33 12.51 -1.35
C LEU A 434 29.99 13.99 -1.38
N LEU A 435 29.10 14.42 -2.28
CA LEU A 435 28.66 15.80 -2.38
C LEU A 435 28.00 16.28 -1.08
N ARG A 436 27.16 15.45 -0.44
CA ARG A 436 26.55 15.76 0.86
C ARG A 436 27.60 15.93 1.96
N LEU A 437 28.67 15.13 1.94
CA LEU A 437 29.75 15.19 2.94
C LEU A 437 30.83 16.22 2.62
N LYS A 438 30.85 16.82 1.42
CA LYS A 438 31.92 17.69 0.91
C LYS A 438 32.42 18.71 1.93
N LYS A 439 31.51 19.41 2.61
CA LYS A 439 31.87 20.43 3.61
C LYS A 439 32.55 19.84 4.85
N ILE A 440 32.02 18.73 5.38
CA ILE A 440 32.58 18.04 6.55
C ILE A 440 33.98 17.52 6.20
N LEU A 441 34.14 16.91 5.03
CA LEU A 441 35.44 16.40 4.57
C LEU A 441 36.46 17.53 4.37
N LEU A 442 36.02 18.69 3.84
CA LEU A 442 36.87 19.89 3.72
C LEU A 442 37.28 20.42 5.09
N SER A 443 36.37 20.54 6.06
CA SER A 443 36.70 21.03 7.41
C SER A 443 37.65 20.11 8.17
N GLU A 444 37.60 18.80 7.90
CA GLU A 444 38.55 17.84 8.48
C GLU A 444 39.91 17.82 7.75
N GLY A 445 40.10 18.60 6.69
CA GLY A 445 41.30 18.56 5.85
C GLY A 445 41.45 17.24 5.07
N LYS A 446 40.37 16.47 4.93
CA LYS A 446 40.35 15.15 4.31
C LYS A 446 39.73 15.11 2.93
N SER A 447 39.29 16.24 2.37
CA SER A 447 38.70 16.27 1.01
C SER A 447 39.66 15.67 -0.03
N ALA A 448 40.93 16.08 0.01
CA ALA A 448 41.97 15.55 -0.87
C ALA A 448 42.22 14.06 -0.63
N LYS A 449 42.14 13.58 0.62
CA LYS A 449 42.35 12.16 0.95
C LYS A 449 41.27 11.28 0.31
N TYR A 450 40.02 11.70 0.29
CA TYR A 450 38.90 10.90 -0.20
C TYR A 450 38.62 11.07 -1.69
N GLU A 451 38.85 12.26 -2.24
CA GLU A 451 38.96 12.44 -3.71
C GLU A 451 40.07 11.53 -4.28
N ASN A 452 41.19 11.39 -3.57
CA ASN A 452 42.25 10.45 -3.93
C ASN A 452 41.86 8.98 -3.77
N ILE A 453 41.14 8.59 -2.70
CA ILE A 453 40.63 7.21 -2.55
C ILE A 453 39.65 6.87 -3.66
N MET A 454 38.75 7.79 -4.02
CA MET A 454 37.83 7.60 -5.14
C MET A 454 38.62 7.49 -6.46
N ALA A 455 39.59 8.37 -6.69
CA ALA A 455 40.44 8.31 -7.88
C ALA A 455 41.28 7.02 -7.96
N GLU A 456 41.77 6.52 -6.82
CA GLU A 456 42.53 5.26 -6.74
C GLU A 456 41.62 4.06 -7.00
N ASN A 457 40.44 4.00 -6.37
CA ASN A 457 39.46 2.94 -6.63
C ASN A 457 38.99 2.96 -8.09
N ILE A 458 38.75 4.15 -8.66
CA ILE A 458 38.43 4.31 -10.08
C ILE A 458 39.56 3.77 -10.94
N LYS A 459 40.81 4.15 -10.65
CA LYS A 459 41.97 3.69 -11.41
C LYS A 459 42.08 2.17 -11.37
N ILE A 460 41.97 1.56 -10.19
CA ILE A 460 42.03 0.10 -10.04
C ILE A 460 40.84 -0.56 -10.74
N ALA A 461 39.63 -0.01 -10.61
CA ALA A 461 38.43 -0.52 -11.29
C ALA A 461 38.60 -0.51 -12.81
N VAL A 462 39.17 0.57 -13.37
CA VAL A 462 39.51 0.69 -14.80
C VAL A 462 40.60 -0.31 -15.20
N ASP A 463 41.71 -0.35 -14.46
CA ASP A 463 42.85 -1.24 -14.76
C ASP A 463 42.47 -2.73 -14.68
N THR A 464 41.58 -3.09 -13.75
CA THR A 464 41.14 -4.48 -13.51
C THR A 464 39.81 -4.83 -14.17
N LYS A 465 39.14 -3.85 -14.80
CA LYS A 465 37.77 -3.95 -15.33
C LYS A 465 36.77 -4.51 -14.32
N ASN A 466 36.88 -4.08 -13.07
CA ASN A 466 36.02 -4.57 -11.98
C ASN A 466 35.10 -3.45 -11.46
N MET A 467 33.87 -3.44 -11.96
CA MET A 467 32.83 -2.48 -11.57
C MET A 467 32.48 -2.53 -10.07
N ASP A 468 32.60 -3.67 -9.40
CA ASP A 468 32.23 -3.81 -7.99
C ASP A 468 33.09 -2.91 -7.07
N MET A 469 34.28 -2.51 -7.52
CA MET A 469 35.18 -1.62 -6.78
C MET A 469 34.72 -0.16 -6.74
N LEU A 470 33.78 0.22 -7.61
CA LEU A 470 33.24 1.58 -7.67
C LEU A 470 32.08 1.81 -6.69
N TYR A 471 31.56 0.75 -6.09
CA TYR A 471 30.43 0.79 -5.17
C TYR A 471 30.88 0.68 -3.71
N GLY A 472 30.05 1.17 -2.78
CA GLY A 472 30.30 1.05 -1.35
C GLY A 472 31.26 2.11 -0.79
N VAL A 473 31.45 3.23 -1.50
CA VAL A 473 32.26 4.36 -1.04
C VAL A 473 31.69 4.91 0.27
N LYS A 474 30.36 5.04 0.36
CA LYS A 474 29.68 5.37 1.63
C LYS A 474 30.13 4.46 2.77
N LYS A 475 30.00 3.14 2.58
CA LYS A 475 30.34 2.14 3.61
C LYS A 475 31.82 2.19 3.97
N LEU A 476 32.69 2.40 2.99
CA LEU A 476 34.12 2.56 3.20
C LEU A 476 34.42 3.80 4.04
N LEU A 477 33.83 4.95 3.73
CA LEU A 477 34.02 6.20 4.48
C LEU A 477 33.60 6.06 5.93
N VAL A 478 32.43 5.47 6.17
CA VAL A 478 31.92 5.21 7.53
C VAL A 478 32.87 4.28 8.28
N LYS A 479 33.31 3.17 7.65
CA LYS A 479 34.28 2.24 8.27
C LYS A 479 35.64 2.85 8.55
N GLU A 480 36.16 3.70 7.68
CA GLU A 480 37.43 4.40 7.92
C GLU A 480 37.30 5.40 9.07
N LYS A 481 36.18 6.13 9.13
CA LYS A 481 35.89 7.05 10.23
C LYS A 481 35.67 6.30 11.55
N GLU A 482 35.02 5.14 11.51
CA GLU A 482 34.90 4.23 12.66
C GLU A 482 36.28 3.79 13.16
N LYS A 483 37.17 3.31 12.27
CA LYS A 483 38.54 2.91 12.65
C LYS A 483 39.31 4.07 13.26
N GLU A 484 39.16 5.28 12.70
CA GLU A 484 39.76 6.49 13.26
C GLU A 484 39.22 6.77 14.67
N PHE A 485 37.90 6.69 14.85
CA PHE A 485 37.24 6.89 16.14
C PHE A 485 37.72 5.90 17.19
N LEU A 486 37.70 4.60 16.87
CA LEU A 486 38.15 3.53 17.78
C LEU A 486 39.62 3.67 18.19
N LYS A 487 40.49 4.21 17.33
CA LYS A 487 41.90 4.46 17.66
C LYS A 487 42.10 5.60 18.66
N ASN A 488 41.13 6.50 18.77
CA ASN A 488 41.16 7.62 19.72
C ASN A 488 40.55 7.26 21.08
N LEU A 489 40.06 6.02 21.26
CA LEU A 489 39.58 5.50 22.54
C LEU A 489 40.67 4.69 23.24
N GLU A 490 40.84 4.89 24.53
CA GLU A 490 41.62 4.07 25.46
C GLU A 490 41.00 2.66 25.60
N ASP A 491 39.66 2.56 25.67
CA ASP A 491 38.90 1.32 25.83
C ASP A 491 37.86 1.15 24.70
N ALA A 492 38.35 0.84 23.50
CA ALA A 492 37.51 0.59 22.33
C ALA A 492 36.52 -0.57 22.49
N GLU A 493 36.77 -1.51 23.42
CA GLU A 493 35.94 -2.70 23.60
C GLU A 493 34.57 -2.37 24.18
N LYS A 494 34.48 -1.38 25.07
CA LYS A 494 33.19 -0.88 25.57
C LYS A 494 32.33 -0.29 24.47
N PHE A 495 32.94 0.49 23.57
CA PHE A 495 32.21 1.10 22.47
C PHE A 495 31.72 0.05 21.47
N LYS A 496 32.51 -0.98 21.17
CA LYS A 496 32.07 -2.10 20.31
C LYS A 496 30.85 -2.83 20.86
N LYS A 497 30.78 -3.04 22.18
CA LYS A 497 29.60 -3.65 22.82
C LYS A 497 28.32 -2.81 22.63
N LEU A 498 28.44 -1.47 22.55
CA LEU A 498 27.31 -0.61 22.23
C LEU A 498 26.83 -0.85 20.79
N LEU A 499 27.76 -0.97 19.83
CA LEU A 499 27.43 -1.28 18.44
C LEU A 499 26.80 -2.68 18.30
N GLU A 500 27.29 -3.68 19.05
CA GLU A 500 26.68 -5.03 19.06
C GLU A 500 25.25 -5.02 19.60
N LYS A 501 24.96 -4.17 20.59
CA LYS A 501 23.64 -4.10 21.23
C LYS A 501 22.63 -3.29 20.42
N TYR A 502 23.05 -2.14 19.88
CA TYR A 502 22.15 -1.17 19.26
C TYR A 502 22.30 -1.06 17.72
N GLY A 503 23.21 -1.82 17.13
CA GLY A 503 23.49 -1.84 15.70
C GLY A 503 24.61 -0.90 15.28
N GLU A 504 25.08 -1.11 14.06
CA GLU A 504 26.16 -0.32 13.45
C GLU A 504 25.72 1.13 13.17
N ILE A 505 26.68 2.05 13.28
CA ILE A 505 26.55 3.44 12.82
C ILE A 505 26.72 3.43 11.30
N LYS A 506 25.76 3.98 10.56
CA LYS A 506 25.73 3.99 9.09
C LYS A 506 25.96 5.37 8.50
N ARG A 507 26.06 6.42 9.34
CA ARG A 507 26.36 7.80 8.93
C ARG A 507 27.78 8.21 9.32
N TYR A 508 28.43 8.93 8.42
CA TYR A 508 29.76 9.51 8.69
C TYR A 508 29.63 10.63 9.73
N GLU A 509 28.59 11.43 9.60
CA GLU A 509 28.30 12.60 10.44
C GLU A 509 28.14 12.20 11.91
N THR A 510 27.51 11.05 12.19
CA THR A 510 27.35 10.53 13.55
C THR A 510 28.69 10.30 14.25
N TYR A 511 29.71 9.82 13.53
CA TYR A 511 31.06 9.74 14.12
C TYR A 511 31.70 11.12 14.31
N THR A 512 31.44 12.08 13.41
CA THR A 512 31.90 13.47 13.60
C THR A 512 31.29 14.08 14.87
N ASP A 513 30.00 13.88 15.11
CA ASP A 513 29.35 14.31 16.35
C ASP A 513 29.95 13.61 17.57
N PHE A 514 30.22 12.30 17.47
CA PHE A 514 30.86 11.55 18.55
C PHE A 514 32.27 12.05 18.86
N PHE A 515 33.07 12.44 17.86
CA PHE A 515 34.37 13.09 18.09
C PHE A 515 34.21 14.39 18.87
N ILE A 516 33.26 15.25 18.48
CA ILE A 516 32.98 16.50 19.19
C ILE A 516 32.57 16.24 20.64
N MET A 517 31.72 15.24 20.88
CA MET A 517 31.33 14.83 22.24
C MET A 517 32.50 14.26 23.03
N LEU A 518 33.33 13.43 22.40
CA LEU A 518 34.53 12.83 23.01
C LEU A 518 35.51 13.93 23.46
N ASP A 519 35.80 14.90 22.58
CA ASP A 519 36.70 16.02 22.87
C ASP A 519 36.17 16.92 24.00
N ASN A 520 34.86 17.14 24.04
CA ASN A 520 34.23 18.02 25.04
C ASN A 520 34.10 17.38 26.43
N TYR A 521 33.87 16.06 26.51
CA TYR A 521 33.53 15.39 27.77
C TYR A 521 34.64 14.47 28.30
N GLY A 522 35.57 14.05 27.45
CA GLY A 522 36.52 12.98 27.71
C GLY A 522 35.86 11.59 27.69
N GLU A 523 36.66 10.57 27.38
CA GLU A 523 36.17 9.21 27.06
C GLU A 523 35.25 8.61 28.13
N LYS A 524 35.67 8.60 29.39
CA LYS A 524 34.91 7.96 30.47
C LYS A 524 33.50 8.53 30.58
N LYS A 525 33.36 9.86 30.50
CA LYS A 525 32.08 10.54 30.60
C LYS A 525 31.26 10.34 29.32
N PHE A 526 31.89 10.45 28.15
CA PHE A 526 31.26 10.19 26.86
C PHE A 526 30.64 8.79 26.79
N ILE A 527 31.41 7.72 27.04
CA ILE A 527 30.92 6.35 26.95
C ILE A 527 29.79 6.09 27.95
N THR A 528 29.95 6.53 29.20
CA THR A 528 28.93 6.31 30.25
C THR A 528 27.63 7.06 29.92
N SER A 529 27.74 8.28 29.40
CA SER A 529 26.58 9.08 28.98
C SER A 529 25.87 8.44 27.80
N ILE A 530 26.58 8.11 26.72
CA ILE A 530 25.97 7.49 25.53
C ILE A 530 25.34 6.13 25.85
N GLU A 531 25.99 5.30 26.66
CA GLU A 531 25.41 4.00 27.07
C GLU A 531 24.08 4.18 27.81
N LYS A 532 24.05 5.09 28.78
CA LYS A 532 22.84 5.40 29.56
C LYS A 532 21.74 6.00 28.69
N ASP A 533 22.10 6.98 27.86
CA ASP A 533 21.13 7.69 27.03
C ASP A 533 20.54 6.75 25.96
N LEU A 534 21.35 5.86 25.36
CA LEU A 534 20.86 4.82 24.45
C LEU A 534 20.01 3.77 25.15
N GLU A 535 20.34 3.38 26.39
CA GLU A 535 19.53 2.45 27.17
C GLU A 535 18.15 3.04 27.50
N GLU A 536 18.12 4.30 27.95
CA GLU A 536 16.88 5.04 28.18
C GLU A 536 16.09 5.17 26.87
N PHE A 537 16.74 5.57 25.78
CA PHE A 537 16.11 5.73 24.46
C PHE A 537 15.52 4.42 23.93
N TYR A 538 16.26 3.31 24.06
CA TYR A 538 15.79 1.97 23.67
C TYR A 538 14.72 1.42 24.62
N SER A 539 14.54 1.98 25.82
CA SER A 539 13.51 1.50 26.76
C SER A 539 12.08 1.89 26.35
N PHE A 540 11.91 2.87 25.47
CA PHE A 540 10.61 3.35 25.02
C PHE A 540 10.16 2.66 23.72
N ASP A 541 9.05 1.93 23.78
CA ASP A 541 8.50 1.24 22.60
C ASP A 541 8.04 2.20 21.51
N GLU A 542 7.58 3.41 21.87
CA GLU A 542 7.25 4.47 20.91
C GLU A 542 8.48 4.89 20.07
N ILE A 543 9.65 4.96 20.70
CA ILE A 543 10.90 5.34 20.02
C ILE A 543 11.37 4.22 19.09
N ILE A 544 11.31 2.97 19.54
CA ILE A 544 11.62 1.81 18.68
C ILE A 544 10.66 1.78 17.49
N ASN A 545 9.37 1.97 17.74
CA ASN A 545 8.36 1.98 16.69
C ASN A 545 8.62 3.10 15.67
N GLU A 546 8.88 4.32 16.14
CA GLU A 546 9.20 5.46 15.28
C GLU A 546 10.47 5.21 14.46
N TYR A 547 11.54 4.68 15.06
CA TYR A 547 12.76 4.29 14.35
C TYR A 547 12.44 3.33 13.20
N LYS A 548 11.74 2.24 13.49
CA LYS A 548 11.36 1.23 12.49
C LYS A 548 10.48 1.81 11.39
N THR A 549 9.56 2.71 11.75
CA THR A 549 8.67 3.39 10.79
C THR A 549 9.48 4.27 9.86
N GLN A 550 10.37 5.09 10.40
CA GLN A 550 11.18 5.97 9.58
C GLN A 550 12.15 5.17 8.71
N GLU A 551 12.77 4.10 9.24
CA GLU A 551 13.62 3.20 8.44
C GLU A 551 12.90 2.75 7.16
N VAL A 552 11.65 2.30 7.28
CA VAL A 552 10.82 1.88 6.12
C VAL A 552 10.45 3.06 5.23
N MET A 553 10.05 4.21 5.80
CA MET A 553 9.71 5.41 5.01
C MET A 553 10.92 5.97 4.22
N HIS A 554 12.14 5.80 4.75
CA HIS A 554 13.38 6.20 4.09
C HIS A 554 13.86 5.19 3.04
N MET A 555 13.48 3.90 3.15
CA MET A 555 13.78 2.90 2.13
C MET A 555 13.20 3.29 0.75
N GLU A 556 12.06 3.97 0.70
CA GLU A 556 11.30 4.21 -0.55
C GLU A 556 11.52 5.57 -1.22
N ARG A 557 11.91 6.63 -0.49
CA ARG A 557 12.26 7.91 -1.14
C ARG A 557 13.41 7.79 -2.15
N ASN A 558 14.26 6.77 -2.01
CA ASN A 558 15.35 6.46 -2.94
C ASN A 558 14.94 5.54 -4.09
N THR A 559 13.81 4.83 -3.98
CA THR A 559 13.26 3.92 -5.00
C THR A 559 12.17 4.58 -5.85
N ILE A 560 11.54 5.68 -5.41
CA ILE A 560 10.53 6.39 -6.20
C ILE A 560 11.13 7.10 -7.44
N LEU A 561 12.45 7.36 -7.45
CA LEU A 561 13.18 7.75 -8.67
C LEU A 561 13.40 6.57 -9.64
N LYS A 562 13.07 5.32 -9.27
CA LYS A 562 13.35 4.09 -10.05
C LYS A 562 12.15 3.48 -10.78
N ASN A 563 10.96 4.08 -10.75
CA ASN A 563 9.81 3.53 -11.45
C ASN A 563 9.72 3.94 -12.92
N SER A 564 10.71 3.49 -13.69
CA SER A 564 10.44 3.07 -15.06
C SER A 564 11.18 1.78 -15.46
N TYR A 565 12.28 1.34 -14.82
CA TYR A 565 13.06 0.23 -15.40
C TYR A 565 13.83 -0.75 -14.48
N GLU A 566 13.70 -0.80 -13.15
CA GLU A 566 14.66 -1.62 -12.37
C GLU A 566 14.10 -2.55 -11.28
N LYS A 567 14.40 -3.84 -11.44
CA LYS A 567 14.32 -4.89 -10.40
C LYS A 567 15.66 -5.01 -9.65
N ASN A 568 15.57 -4.83 -8.34
CA ASN A 568 16.42 -5.34 -7.26
C ASN A 568 17.93 -4.99 -7.15
N SER A 569 18.33 -5.00 -5.87
CA SER A 569 19.63 -4.87 -5.21
C SER A 569 20.37 -3.54 -5.35
N GLN A 570 20.39 -2.72 -4.28
CA GLN A 570 21.60 -2.18 -3.61
C GLN A 570 21.32 -0.98 -2.70
N GLU A 571 22.35 -0.64 -1.90
CA GLU A 571 22.37 -0.04 -0.56
C GLU A 571 21.53 1.24 -0.37
N ARG A 572 20.65 1.14 0.64
CA ARG A 572 19.68 2.14 1.08
C ARG A 572 20.39 3.31 1.77
N TYR A 573 19.72 4.46 1.83
CA TYR A 573 20.02 5.51 2.81
C TYR A 573 19.55 5.04 4.22
N GLU A 574 20.00 3.86 4.63
CA GLU A 574 19.78 3.31 5.95
C GLU A 574 20.62 4.10 6.94
N TYR A 575 19.98 4.50 8.04
CA TYR A 575 20.63 4.93 9.25
C TYR A 575 20.34 3.89 10.33
N GLY A 576 21.34 3.58 11.15
CA GLY A 576 21.21 2.71 12.30
C GLY A 576 20.41 3.37 13.42
N PHE A 577 20.08 2.61 14.46
CA PHE A 577 19.38 3.15 15.62
C PHE A 577 20.18 4.23 16.35
N ILE A 578 21.51 4.09 16.39
CA ILE A 578 22.41 5.10 16.97
C ILE A 578 22.40 6.40 16.14
N ASP A 579 22.38 6.29 14.82
CA ASP A 579 22.25 7.46 13.93
C ASP A 579 20.92 8.19 14.21
N PHE A 580 19.82 7.43 14.34
CA PHE A 580 18.49 7.97 14.65
C PHE A 580 18.45 8.67 16.01
N PHE A 581 19.07 8.07 17.03
CA PHE A 581 19.24 8.68 18.36
C PHE A 581 19.93 10.04 18.26
N ILE A 582 21.04 10.13 17.52
CA ILE A 582 21.78 11.38 17.37
C ILE A 582 20.97 12.43 16.62
N MET A 583 20.32 12.05 15.53
CA MET A 583 19.47 12.97 14.76
C MET A 583 18.36 13.58 15.62
N LYS A 584 17.71 12.77 16.48
CA LYS A 584 16.61 13.22 17.33
C LYS A 584 17.07 14.20 18.41
N ASN A 585 18.24 13.96 18.98
CA ASN A 585 18.78 14.78 20.08
C ASN A 585 19.50 16.05 19.62
N LEU A 586 20.05 16.06 18.40
CA LEU A 586 20.72 17.23 17.82
C LEU A 586 19.80 18.07 16.90
N GLY A 587 18.54 17.65 16.71
CA GLY A 587 17.54 18.41 15.94
C GLY A 587 17.71 18.32 14.41
N GLU A 588 18.24 17.21 13.90
CA GLU A 588 18.43 16.97 12.46
C GLU A 588 17.21 16.32 11.77
N ILE A 589 16.15 15.96 12.51
CA ILE A 589 14.95 15.23 12.03
C ILE A 589 13.87 16.17 11.49
#